data_AF-A0A6G0HJ92-F1
#
_entry.id   AF-A0A6G0HJ92-F1
#
_cell.length_a   1.000
_cell.length_b   1.000
_cell.length_c   1.000
_cell.angle_alpha   90.00
_cell.angle_beta   90.00
_cell.angle_gamma   90.00
#
_symmetry.space_group_name_H-M   'P 1'
#
loop_
_entity.id
_entity.type
_entity.pdbx_description
1 polymer ?
#
loop_
_entity_poly.entity_id
_entity_poly.type
_entity_poly.pdbx_seq_one_letter_code
_entity_poly.pdbx_strand_id
1 'polypeptide(L)'
;MAVFWKAMAGGLLFALSLTLLGWGVEGQSKNKVSGSSAFYLGQERDIWRPLIQTAVNVSNIRSIKSTFQFHTFDPEGVIFYGDTKDGKDWFVLSLKDGLPLMQISKGDILLSVTGGNKLNDGKWHTLEVSNHGKFVILEVDGLKGLVVGMQSQQPEEALSGELRLALGGILIEKEKLIVEFEPRMDGCCVREGNWLNLSVPWEAEVDNLWPCSGNVQPGSYFSGTGFSYFSASDFPVADDAVRVEFWGNFSKMDGTIMSLMAPGNKLMFSLVANSKEQELTVEFANGGAVGASLSIDFKRVAVIFHADSLEIHRYTAESRGGTSTVSLASHLMTLWREGRLAIGGLLGEAEDNVGSKFLRGCLERIQIQGKDLDLDTSVRHKSIIPHSCPL
;
A
#
# COMPACT_ATOMS: atom_id res chain seq x y z
N MET A 1 43.35 -74.60 9.45
CA MET A 1 41.91 -74.79 9.71
C MET A 1 41.13 -74.10 8.61
N ALA A 2 40.37 -74.88 7.83
CA ALA A 2 39.37 -74.41 6.87
C ALA A 2 38.16 -73.77 7.63
N VAL A 3 37.23 -72.98 7.07
CA VAL A 3 36.36 -73.16 5.89
C VAL A 3 35.63 -71.81 5.57
N PHE A 4 35.55 -71.47 4.26
CA PHE A 4 34.53 -70.78 3.41
C PHE A 4 33.42 -69.86 4.02
N TRP A 5 32.93 -68.79 3.37
CA TRP A 5 32.38 -68.75 1.99
C TRP A 5 32.20 -67.34 1.36
N LYS A 6 31.75 -67.35 0.10
CA LYS A 6 31.66 -66.32 -0.96
C LYS A 6 30.35 -65.49 -0.95
N ALA A 7 30.37 -64.31 -1.58
CA ALA A 7 29.50 -63.85 -2.70
C ALA A 7 29.75 -62.33 -2.93
N MET A 8 30.29 -61.81 -4.05
CA MET A 8 29.73 -61.61 -5.41
C MET A 8 28.45 -60.76 -5.49
N ALA A 9 28.59 -59.49 -5.90
CA ALA A 9 27.75 -58.69 -6.82
C ALA A 9 28.09 -57.20 -6.59
N GLY A 10 28.34 -56.31 -7.54
CA GLY A 10 28.19 -56.30 -8.98
C GLY A 10 27.91 -54.85 -9.40
N GLY A 11 28.55 -54.36 -10.48
CA GLY A 11 28.07 -53.22 -11.26
C GLY A 11 28.83 -51.88 -11.14
N LEU A 12 29.94 -51.76 -11.87
CA LEU A 12 30.23 -50.52 -12.61
C LEU A 12 29.12 -50.32 -13.66
N LEU A 13 28.56 -49.10 -13.79
CA LEU A 13 28.12 -48.47 -15.05
C LEU A 13 27.42 -47.12 -14.78
N PHE A 14 27.55 -46.21 -15.74
CA PHE A 14 26.98 -44.86 -15.86
C PHE A 14 27.68 -43.76 -15.03
N ALA A 15 28.12 -42.63 -15.58
CA ALA A 15 27.63 -41.90 -16.74
C ALA A 15 28.74 -41.08 -17.44
N LEU A 16 28.82 -41.23 -18.75
CA LEU A 16 29.46 -40.29 -19.68
C LEU A 16 28.55 -40.25 -20.91
N SER A 17 27.59 -39.33 -20.93
CA SER A 17 26.92 -38.93 -22.17
C SER A 17 26.33 -37.53 -22.03
N LEU A 18 26.73 -36.71 -23.01
CA LEU A 18 26.23 -35.41 -23.41
C LEU A 18 24.77 -35.10 -22.99
N THR A 19 24.54 -33.90 -22.48
CA THR A 19 23.61 -32.94 -23.10
C THR A 19 23.95 -31.51 -22.70
N LEU A 20 24.07 -30.67 -23.73
CA LEU A 20 23.90 -29.23 -23.64
C LEU A 20 22.53 -28.93 -23.01
N LEU A 21 22.53 -28.40 -21.79
CA LEU A 21 21.46 -27.57 -21.22
C LEU A 21 22.18 -26.26 -20.90
N GLY A 22 22.19 -25.28 -21.80
CA GLY A 22 20.98 -24.53 -22.05
C GLY A 22 20.62 -23.82 -20.75
N TRP A 23 21.27 -22.69 -20.47
CA TRP A 23 20.73 -21.71 -19.53
C TRP A 23 19.36 -21.30 -20.09
N GLY A 24 18.34 -22.06 -19.70
CA GLY A 24 16.96 -21.65 -19.81
C GLY A 24 16.81 -20.48 -18.87
N VAL A 25 16.67 -19.29 -19.47
CA VAL A 25 15.97 -18.17 -18.86
C VAL A 25 14.71 -18.75 -18.23
N GLU A 26 14.64 -18.68 -16.91
CA GLU A 26 13.50 -19.11 -16.12
C GLU A 26 12.31 -18.26 -16.55
N GLY A 27 11.57 -18.77 -17.53
CA GLY A 27 10.35 -18.16 -18.01
C GLY A 27 9.36 -18.21 -16.86
N GLN A 28 9.18 -17.08 -16.17
CA GLN A 28 7.99 -16.85 -15.35
C GLN A 28 6.77 -17.27 -16.17
N SER A 29 6.04 -18.25 -15.66
CA SER A 29 4.73 -18.63 -16.17
C SER A 29 3.82 -17.42 -16.06
N LYS A 30 3.73 -16.61 -17.12
CA LYS A 30 2.85 -15.45 -17.13
C LYS A 30 1.40 -15.91 -17.16
N ASN A 31 0.71 -15.75 -16.04
CA ASN A 31 -0.68 -16.13 -15.93
C ASN A 31 -1.54 -15.19 -16.78
N LYS A 32 -2.33 -15.78 -17.67
CA LYS A 32 -3.25 -15.03 -18.54
C LYS A 32 -4.55 -14.78 -17.79
N VAL A 33 -4.94 -13.52 -17.74
CA VAL A 33 -6.11 -13.04 -17.01
C VAL A 33 -7.04 -12.29 -17.95
N SER A 34 -8.34 -12.39 -17.73
CA SER A 34 -9.32 -11.56 -18.44
C SER A 34 -9.25 -10.12 -17.94
N GLY A 35 -9.22 -9.14 -18.86
CA GLY A 35 -9.27 -7.71 -18.50
C GLY A 35 -10.55 -7.29 -17.77
N SER A 36 -11.59 -8.12 -17.82
CA SER A 36 -12.87 -7.93 -17.11
C SER A 36 -12.89 -8.48 -15.69
N SER A 37 -11.86 -9.22 -15.28
CA SER A 37 -11.78 -9.83 -13.95
C SER A 37 -11.70 -8.77 -12.86
N ALA A 38 -12.13 -9.15 -11.64
CA ALA A 38 -12.01 -8.29 -10.47
C ALA A 38 -10.68 -8.59 -9.76
N PHE A 39 -9.84 -7.58 -9.57
CA PHE A 39 -8.55 -7.73 -8.91
C PHE A 39 -8.18 -6.51 -8.08
N TYR A 40 -7.41 -6.78 -7.03
CA TYR A 40 -6.85 -5.80 -6.12
C TYR A 40 -5.51 -5.27 -6.64
N LEU A 41 -5.35 -3.95 -6.78
CA LEU A 41 -4.10 -3.32 -7.24
C LEU A 41 -3.01 -3.27 -6.16
N GLY A 42 -3.40 -3.30 -4.88
CA GLY A 42 -2.49 -3.17 -3.72
C GLY A 42 -1.72 -4.45 -3.35
N GLN A 43 -1.52 -5.35 -4.31
CA GLN A 43 -0.78 -6.59 -4.07
C GLN A 43 0.72 -6.35 -3.87
N GLU A 44 1.35 -7.26 -3.14
CA GLU A 44 2.77 -7.20 -2.79
C GLU A 44 3.67 -7.34 -4.04
N ARG A 45 4.30 -6.24 -4.46
CA ARG A 45 5.23 -6.22 -5.61
C ARG A 45 6.15 -5.00 -5.61
N ASP A 46 7.05 -4.96 -6.57
CA ASP A 46 7.74 -3.75 -6.98
C ASP A 46 6.72 -2.71 -7.45
N ILE A 47 6.66 -1.56 -6.77
CA ILE A 47 5.66 -0.50 -6.99
C ILE A 47 5.71 0.08 -8.40
N TRP A 48 6.86 -0.04 -9.08
CA TRP A 48 7.03 0.44 -10.44
C TRP A 48 6.50 -0.56 -11.47
N ARG A 49 6.54 -1.86 -11.16
CA ARG A 49 6.13 -2.89 -12.11
C ARG A 49 4.62 -3.03 -12.17
N PRO A 50 4.02 -3.17 -13.36
CA PRO A 50 2.58 -3.30 -13.51
C PRO A 50 2.08 -4.65 -12.98
N LEU A 51 0.83 -4.69 -12.51
CA LEU A 51 0.25 -5.90 -11.93
C LEU A 51 -0.14 -6.85 -13.06
N ILE A 52 -0.82 -6.25 -14.02
CA ILE A 52 -1.20 -6.85 -15.27
C ILE A 52 -0.82 -5.89 -16.39
N GLN A 53 -0.32 -6.45 -17.47
CA GLN A 53 0.02 -5.72 -18.67
C GLN A 53 -0.44 -6.46 -19.92
N THR A 54 -0.66 -5.72 -21.00
CA THR A 54 -0.94 -6.29 -22.31
C THR A 54 -0.32 -5.40 -23.38
N ALA A 55 0.04 -5.99 -24.52
CA ALA A 55 0.61 -5.27 -25.64
C ALA A 55 -0.14 -5.62 -26.91
N VAL A 56 -0.58 -4.59 -27.65
CA VAL A 56 -1.45 -4.75 -28.80
C VAL A 56 -1.01 -3.79 -29.90
N ASN A 57 -0.98 -4.29 -31.13
CA ASN A 57 -0.71 -3.43 -32.28
C ASN A 57 -1.85 -2.43 -32.47
N VAL A 58 -1.51 -1.14 -32.61
CA VAL A 58 -2.49 -0.05 -32.75
C VAL A 58 -3.46 -0.28 -33.91
N SER A 59 -3.01 -0.97 -34.97
CA SER A 59 -3.82 -1.32 -36.15
C SER A 59 -5.07 -2.15 -35.82
N ASN A 60 -5.06 -2.86 -34.69
CA ASN A 60 -6.18 -3.71 -34.25
C ASN A 60 -7.22 -2.94 -33.42
N ILE A 61 -6.93 -1.70 -33.04
CA ILE A 61 -7.77 -0.89 -32.15
C ILE A 61 -8.84 -0.20 -33.00
N ARG A 62 -10.10 -0.58 -32.80
CA ARG A 62 -11.25 0.03 -33.50
C ARG A 62 -11.80 1.25 -32.79
N SER A 63 -11.57 1.36 -31.48
CA SER A 63 -12.05 2.45 -30.63
C SER A 63 -11.07 2.66 -29.48
N ILE A 64 -10.65 3.91 -29.25
CA ILE A 64 -9.80 4.27 -28.12
C ILE A 64 -10.72 4.68 -26.95
N LYS A 65 -11.48 3.70 -26.46
CA LYS A 65 -12.41 3.83 -25.34
C LYS A 65 -12.17 2.70 -24.36
N SER A 66 -11.84 3.06 -23.12
CA SER A 66 -11.69 2.12 -22.02
C SER A 66 -12.69 2.44 -20.93
N THR A 67 -13.45 1.44 -20.49
CA THR A 67 -14.46 1.57 -19.43
C THR A 67 -14.16 0.55 -18.35
N PHE A 68 -14.13 0.96 -17.09
CA PHE A 68 -13.90 0.06 -15.96
C PHE A 68 -14.58 0.61 -14.70
N GLN A 69 -14.90 -0.29 -13.77
CA GLN A 69 -15.37 0.10 -12.45
C GLN A 69 -14.21 0.07 -11.46
N PHE A 70 -14.18 1.07 -10.58
CA PHE A 70 -13.09 1.36 -9.68
C PHE A 70 -13.63 1.78 -8.32
N HIS A 71 -13.02 1.29 -7.24
CA HIS A 71 -13.15 1.91 -5.92
C HIS A 71 -11.81 1.91 -5.20
N THR A 72 -11.55 2.96 -4.43
CA THR A 72 -10.38 3.06 -3.55
C THR A 72 -10.70 3.92 -2.33
N PHE A 73 -9.89 3.77 -1.28
CA PHE A 73 -9.77 4.75 -0.19
C PHE A 73 -8.47 5.56 -0.29
N ASP A 74 -7.55 5.15 -1.16
CA ASP A 74 -6.25 5.80 -1.29
C ASP A 74 -6.38 7.20 -1.89
N PRO A 75 -5.68 8.20 -1.32
CA PRO A 75 -5.65 9.54 -1.89
C PRO A 75 -4.79 9.61 -3.16
N GLU A 76 -3.81 8.72 -3.31
CA GLU A 76 -2.85 8.74 -4.41
C GLU A 76 -2.63 7.34 -5.01
N GLY A 77 -2.22 7.28 -6.28
CA GLY A 77 -1.80 6.03 -6.93
C GLY A 77 -2.16 5.94 -8.42
N VAL A 78 -1.52 5.00 -9.13
CA VAL A 78 -1.75 4.78 -10.57
C VAL A 78 -2.89 3.80 -10.79
N ILE A 79 -3.86 4.24 -11.57
CA ILE A 79 -4.95 3.38 -12.01
C ILE A 79 -4.58 2.71 -13.32
N PHE A 80 -4.33 3.53 -14.35
CA PHE A 80 -4.20 3.07 -15.73
C PHE A 80 -3.05 3.78 -16.43
N TYR A 81 -2.21 2.98 -17.08
CA TYR A 81 -1.08 3.44 -17.87
C TYR A 81 -1.18 2.87 -19.28
N GLY A 82 -0.77 3.67 -20.27
CA GLY A 82 -0.54 3.19 -21.62
C GLY A 82 0.57 3.94 -22.31
N ASP A 83 1.35 3.25 -23.15
CA ASP A 83 2.41 3.86 -23.93
C ASP A 83 2.55 3.26 -25.32
N THR A 84 3.11 4.06 -26.22
CA THR A 84 3.45 3.67 -27.59
C THR A 84 4.88 4.07 -27.91
N LYS A 85 5.44 3.42 -28.94
CA LYS A 85 6.81 3.66 -29.42
C LYS A 85 7.86 3.52 -28.30
N ASP A 86 7.69 2.51 -27.43
CA ASP A 86 8.57 2.20 -26.30
C ASP A 86 8.73 3.34 -25.28
N GLY A 87 7.61 3.93 -24.84
CA GLY A 87 7.59 4.95 -23.79
C GLY A 87 7.93 6.36 -24.26
N LYS A 88 7.89 6.63 -25.59
CA LYS A 88 8.01 8.00 -26.12
C LYS A 88 6.71 8.78 -25.97
N ASP A 89 5.61 8.16 -26.39
CA ASP A 89 4.27 8.72 -26.26
C ASP A 89 3.55 7.90 -25.18
N TRP A 90 3.18 8.52 -24.07
CA TRP A 90 2.61 7.84 -22.91
C TRP A 90 1.45 8.61 -22.30
N PHE A 91 0.58 7.86 -21.63
CA PHE A 91 -0.62 8.33 -20.94
C PHE A 91 -0.68 7.68 -19.55
N VAL A 92 -0.90 8.49 -18.53
CA VAL A 92 -1.06 8.03 -17.15
C VAL A 92 -2.36 8.63 -16.60
N LEU A 93 -3.22 7.77 -16.08
CA LEU A 93 -4.35 8.12 -15.22
C LEU A 93 -4.03 7.68 -13.79
N SER A 94 -4.02 8.65 -12.89
CA SER A 94 -3.66 8.51 -11.48
C SER A 94 -4.65 9.27 -10.60
N LEU A 95 -4.57 9.04 -9.29
CA LEU A 95 -5.19 9.89 -8.28
C LEU A 95 -4.13 10.75 -7.60
N LYS A 96 -4.52 11.98 -7.28
CA LYS A 96 -3.78 12.90 -6.43
C LYS A 96 -4.74 13.61 -5.48
N ASP A 97 -4.53 13.49 -4.18
CA ASP A 97 -5.44 14.01 -3.15
C ASP A 97 -6.91 13.55 -3.31
N GLY A 98 -7.10 12.36 -3.87
CA GLY A 98 -8.38 11.75 -4.22
C GLY A 98 -8.99 12.24 -5.54
N LEU A 99 -8.36 13.21 -6.22
CA LEU A 99 -8.82 13.74 -7.51
C LEU A 99 -8.15 13.01 -8.69
N PRO A 100 -8.88 12.75 -9.79
CA PRO A 100 -8.29 12.27 -11.03
C PRO A 100 -7.23 13.21 -11.58
N LEU A 101 -6.04 12.66 -11.83
CA LEU A 101 -4.92 13.31 -12.48
C LEU A 101 -4.58 12.56 -13.77
N MET A 102 -4.68 13.29 -14.90
CA MET A 102 -4.24 12.82 -16.21
C MET A 102 -2.92 13.46 -16.59
N GLN A 103 -1.97 12.64 -16.99
CA GLN A 103 -0.69 13.09 -17.56
C GLN A 103 -0.53 12.49 -18.96
N ILE A 104 -0.20 13.33 -19.93
CA ILE A 104 -0.11 12.95 -21.33
C ILE A 104 1.18 13.50 -21.91
N SER A 105 1.96 12.63 -22.54
CA SER A 105 3.10 12.96 -23.38
C SER A 105 2.86 12.40 -24.78
N LYS A 106 2.80 13.25 -25.79
CA LYS A 106 2.68 12.84 -27.20
C LYS A 106 3.42 13.82 -28.09
N GLY A 107 4.55 13.41 -28.65
CA GLY A 107 5.37 14.27 -29.51
C GLY A 107 5.83 15.55 -28.80
N ASP A 108 5.31 16.70 -29.23
CA ASP A 108 5.56 18.03 -28.63
C ASP A 108 4.61 18.38 -27.48
N ILE A 109 3.59 17.57 -27.24
CA ILE A 109 2.61 17.79 -26.17
C ILE A 109 3.09 17.13 -24.88
N LEU A 110 3.20 17.92 -23.83
CA LEU A 110 3.42 17.46 -22.46
C LEU A 110 2.46 18.20 -21.53
N LEU A 111 1.46 17.52 -20.99
CA LEU A 111 0.37 18.13 -20.22
C LEU A 111 0.01 17.30 -18.99
N SER A 112 -0.30 17.99 -17.89
CA SER A 112 -0.83 17.42 -16.66
C SER A 112 -2.07 18.19 -16.25
N VAL A 113 -3.18 17.50 -16.02
CA VAL A 113 -4.45 18.11 -15.61
C VAL A 113 -5.06 17.28 -14.48
N THR A 114 -5.33 17.94 -13.36
CA THR A 114 -6.08 17.38 -12.23
C THR A 114 -7.46 18.00 -12.19
N GLY A 115 -8.50 17.20 -11.98
CA GLY A 115 -9.86 17.72 -11.86
C GLY A 115 -10.94 16.65 -11.78
N GLY A 116 -12.18 17.09 -11.62
CA GLY A 116 -13.34 16.22 -11.42
C GLY A 116 -13.70 16.06 -9.94
N ASN A 117 -14.47 15.02 -9.64
CA ASN A 117 -14.91 14.69 -8.28
C ASN A 117 -13.88 13.79 -7.57
N LYS A 118 -13.88 13.81 -6.24
CA LYS A 118 -13.07 12.89 -5.45
C LYS A 118 -13.56 11.45 -5.59
N LEU A 119 -12.65 10.53 -5.86
CA LEU A 119 -12.93 9.09 -6.08
C LEU A 119 -12.47 8.19 -4.93
N ASN A 120 -11.94 8.79 -3.85
CA ASN A 120 -11.41 8.08 -2.69
C ASN A 120 -12.46 7.89 -1.58
N ASP A 121 -13.74 7.72 -1.94
CA ASP A 121 -14.85 7.61 -1.00
C ASP A 121 -15.21 6.15 -0.64
N GLY A 122 -14.51 5.18 -1.23
CA GLY A 122 -14.76 3.75 -1.05
C GLY A 122 -15.96 3.21 -1.82
N LYS A 123 -16.62 4.01 -2.65
CA LYS A 123 -17.74 3.56 -3.49
C LYS A 123 -17.25 3.18 -4.87
N TRP A 124 -18.04 2.33 -5.52
CA TRP A 124 -17.81 1.96 -6.91
C TRP A 124 -18.17 3.12 -7.82
N HIS A 125 -17.17 3.61 -8.54
CA HIS A 125 -17.31 4.58 -9.62
C HIS A 125 -17.07 3.90 -10.97
N THR A 126 -17.86 4.26 -11.97
CA THR A 126 -17.64 3.83 -13.36
C THR A 126 -16.83 4.89 -14.08
N LEU A 127 -15.63 4.53 -14.52
CA LEU A 127 -14.73 5.40 -15.24
C LEU A 127 -14.73 5.03 -16.72
N GLU A 128 -14.86 6.05 -17.57
CA GLU A 128 -14.70 5.92 -19.01
C GLU A 128 -13.66 6.91 -19.51
N VAL A 129 -12.59 6.39 -20.11
CA VAL A 129 -11.56 7.18 -20.77
C VAL A 129 -11.71 7.02 -22.27
N SER A 130 -11.93 8.13 -22.97
CA SER A 130 -12.08 8.14 -24.42
C SER A 130 -11.17 9.18 -25.06
N ASN A 131 -10.60 8.83 -26.21
CA ASN A 131 -9.83 9.75 -27.04
C ASN A 131 -10.63 10.16 -28.28
N HIS A 132 -10.89 11.46 -28.41
CA HIS A 132 -11.59 12.11 -29.51
C HIS A 132 -10.64 12.97 -30.36
N GLY A 133 -9.47 12.43 -30.68
CA GLY A 133 -8.45 13.07 -31.52
C GLY A 133 -7.71 14.18 -30.78
N LYS A 134 -8.31 15.37 -30.73
CA LYS A 134 -7.75 16.55 -30.03
C LYS A 134 -8.13 16.63 -28.56
N PHE A 135 -9.03 15.77 -28.09
CA PHE A 135 -9.49 15.79 -26.71
C PHE A 135 -9.43 14.40 -26.12
N VAL A 136 -8.93 14.31 -24.89
CA VAL A 136 -9.11 13.13 -24.04
C VAL A 136 -10.14 13.47 -22.98
N ILE A 137 -11.16 12.61 -22.87
CA ILE A 137 -12.30 12.82 -21.96
C ILE A 137 -12.29 11.71 -20.92
N LEU A 138 -12.36 12.11 -19.65
CA LEU A 138 -12.73 11.27 -18.52
C LEU A 138 -14.19 11.49 -18.20
N GLU A 139 -14.99 10.44 -18.26
CA GLU A 139 -16.31 10.41 -17.67
C GLU A 139 -16.29 9.59 -16.39
N VAL A 140 -16.94 10.10 -15.35
CA VAL A 140 -17.09 9.49 -14.04
C VAL A 140 -18.59 9.35 -13.77
N ASP A 141 -19.08 8.13 -13.60
CA ASP A 141 -20.50 7.82 -13.36
C ASP A 141 -21.45 8.42 -14.40
N GLY A 142 -21.00 8.51 -15.66
CA GLY A 142 -21.76 9.10 -16.77
C GLY A 142 -21.80 10.63 -16.79
N LEU A 143 -21.06 11.30 -15.90
CA LEU A 143 -20.84 12.74 -15.93
C LEU A 143 -19.44 13.03 -16.48
N LYS A 144 -19.31 14.10 -17.28
CA LYS A 144 -17.99 14.56 -17.76
C LYS A 144 -17.16 15.05 -16.56
N GLY A 145 -16.18 14.25 -16.16
CA GLY A 145 -15.30 14.55 -15.03
C GLY A 145 -14.15 15.46 -15.45
N LEU A 146 -13.44 15.10 -16.53
CA LEU A 146 -12.27 15.84 -17.00
C LEU A 146 -12.22 15.86 -18.53
N VAL A 147 -11.88 17.01 -19.11
CA VAL A 147 -11.66 17.15 -20.55
C VAL A 147 -10.31 17.81 -20.76
N VAL A 148 -9.40 17.09 -21.41
CA VAL A 148 -8.03 17.54 -21.67
C VAL A 148 -7.88 17.79 -23.16
N GLY A 149 -7.62 19.05 -23.53
CA GLY A 149 -7.31 19.44 -24.91
C GLY A 149 -5.83 19.20 -25.23
N MET A 150 -5.57 18.48 -26.31
CA MET A 150 -4.26 18.21 -26.86
C MET A 150 -4.07 19.09 -28.10
N GLN A 151 -3.39 20.23 -27.94
CA GLN A 151 -3.07 21.15 -29.04
C GLN A 151 -1.59 21.00 -29.42
N SER A 152 -1.31 20.22 -30.46
CA SER A 152 0.03 20.09 -31.05
C SER A 152 0.27 21.20 -32.08
N GLN A 153 1.51 21.67 -32.18
CA GLN A 153 1.95 22.52 -33.30
C GLN A 153 2.43 21.69 -34.50
N GLN A 154 2.59 20.38 -34.31
CA GLN A 154 3.01 19.42 -35.33
C GLN A 154 1.79 18.81 -36.05
N PRO A 155 1.98 18.25 -37.27
CA PRO A 155 0.95 17.48 -37.94
C PRO A 155 0.49 16.32 -37.06
N GLU A 156 -0.80 16.02 -37.07
CA GLU A 156 -1.36 14.92 -36.30
C GLU A 156 -0.79 13.58 -36.82
N GLU A 157 0.25 13.07 -36.16
CA GLU A 157 0.75 11.73 -36.44
C GLU A 157 -0.30 10.70 -36.00
N ALA A 158 -0.65 9.81 -36.93
CA ALA A 158 -1.45 8.65 -36.62
C ALA A 158 -0.73 7.81 -35.57
N LEU A 159 -1.48 7.31 -34.57
CA LEU A 159 -0.94 6.37 -33.61
C LEU A 159 -0.42 5.15 -34.37
N SER A 160 0.85 4.82 -34.18
CA SER A 160 1.53 3.76 -34.92
C SER A 160 2.43 2.97 -33.99
N GLY A 161 2.50 1.66 -34.23
CA GLY A 161 3.35 0.74 -33.48
C GLY A 161 2.57 -0.14 -32.51
N GLU A 162 3.27 -0.56 -31.46
CA GLU A 162 2.70 -1.36 -30.38
C GLU A 162 2.26 -0.43 -29.25
N LEU A 163 1.02 -0.61 -28.79
CA LEU A 163 0.47 0.02 -27.60
C LEU A 163 0.58 -0.98 -26.45
N ARG A 164 1.31 -0.61 -25.40
CA ARG A 164 1.34 -1.38 -24.17
C ARG A 164 0.43 -0.70 -23.16
N LEU A 165 -0.35 -1.51 -22.46
CA LEU A 165 -1.24 -1.08 -21.39
C LEU A 165 -0.81 -1.76 -20.11
N ALA A 166 -0.88 -1.03 -19.01
CA ALA A 166 -0.56 -1.51 -17.69
C ALA A 166 -1.58 -1.01 -16.65
N LEU A 167 -1.80 -1.83 -15.62
CA LEU A 167 -2.65 -1.49 -14.48
C LEU A 167 -1.88 -1.64 -13.18
N GLY A 168 -2.08 -0.65 -12.30
CA GLY A 168 -1.42 -0.56 -10.99
C GLY A 168 0.10 -0.34 -11.03
N GLY A 169 0.67 0.15 -12.13
CA GLY A 169 2.12 0.40 -12.25
C GLY A 169 2.43 1.16 -13.53
N ILE A 170 3.70 1.55 -13.71
CA ILE A 170 4.15 2.42 -14.80
C ILE A 170 5.39 1.80 -15.48
N LEU A 171 5.39 1.72 -16.81
CA LEU A 171 6.52 1.14 -17.57
C LEU A 171 7.60 2.15 -17.99
N ILE A 172 7.38 3.45 -17.76
CA ILE A 172 8.38 4.50 -17.98
C ILE A 172 9.21 4.80 -16.73
N GLU A 173 10.41 5.32 -16.96
CA GLU A 173 11.29 5.85 -15.93
C GLU A 173 10.65 7.02 -15.18
N LYS A 174 10.91 7.11 -13.87
CA LYS A 174 10.33 8.13 -12.96
C LYS A 174 10.59 9.55 -13.46
N GLU A 175 11.76 9.80 -14.01
CA GLU A 175 12.25 11.12 -14.43
C GLU A 175 11.48 11.67 -15.64
N LYS A 176 10.70 10.83 -16.34
CA LYS A 176 9.87 11.24 -17.47
C LYS A 176 8.49 11.73 -17.06
N LEU A 177 8.06 11.48 -15.81
CA LEU A 177 6.77 11.94 -15.31
C LEU A 177 6.79 13.45 -15.09
N ILE A 178 5.69 14.12 -15.45
CA ILE A 178 5.55 15.59 -15.28
C ILE A 178 5.38 15.90 -13.79
N VAL A 179 4.53 15.12 -13.14
CA VAL A 179 4.31 15.16 -11.70
C VAL A 179 4.86 13.86 -11.15
N GLU A 180 5.88 13.96 -10.31
CA GLU A 180 6.35 12.83 -9.52
C GLU A 180 5.31 12.52 -8.43
N PHE A 181 4.90 11.26 -8.35
CA PHE A 181 4.05 10.72 -7.30
C PHE A 181 4.42 9.25 -7.07
N GLU A 182 4.05 8.71 -5.91
CA GLU A 182 4.23 7.28 -5.66
C GLU A 182 3.16 6.50 -6.43
N PRO A 183 3.55 5.57 -7.33
CA PRO A 183 2.58 4.90 -8.20
C PRO A 183 1.72 3.88 -7.45
N ARG A 184 2.05 3.60 -6.19
CA ARG A 184 1.46 2.56 -5.37
C ARG A 184 0.00 2.89 -5.09
N MET A 185 -0.83 1.86 -5.19
CA MET A 185 -2.26 1.95 -4.95
C MET A 185 -2.64 0.79 -4.04
N ASP A 186 -2.64 1.05 -2.75
CA ASP A 186 -2.72 0.06 -1.69
C ASP A 186 -4.11 -0.50 -1.43
N GLY A 187 -5.17 0.16 -1.87
CA GLY A 187 -6.58 -0.10 -1.57
C GLY A 187 -7.51 -0.05 -2.78
N CYS A 188 -6.97 -0.14 -4.00
CA CYS A 188 -7.77 -0.04 -5.21
C CYS A 188 -8.25 -1.40 -5.72
N CYS A 189 -9.53 -1.44 -6.05
CA CYS A 189 -10.16 -2.58 -6.70
C CYS A 189 -10.76 -2.19 -8.05
N VAL A 190 -10.43 -2.99 -9.06
CA VAL A 190 -10.91 -2.80 -10.44
C VAL A 190 -11.73 -4.00 -10.84
N ARG A 191 -12.88 -3.78 -11.49
CA ARG A 191 -13.71 -4.84 -12.09
C ARG A 191 -14.36 -4.39 -13.39
N GLU A 192 -14.89 -5.35 -14.14
CA GLU A 192 -15.67 -5.11 -15.37
C GLU A 192 -14.90 -4.25 -16.39
N GLY A 193 -13.57 -4.41 -16.43
CA GLY A 193 -12.71 -3.68 -17.35
C GLY A 193 -12.92 -4.09 -18.81
N ASN A 194 -13.33 -3.13 -19.61
CA ASN A 194 -13.31 -3.18 -21.07
C ASN A 194 -12.23 -2.20 -21.56
N TRP A 195 -11.12 -2.73 -22.04
CA TRP A 195 -9.94 -1.95 -22.39
C TRP A 195 -9.82 -1.83 -23.91
N LEU A 196 -10.11 -0.65 -24.45
CA LEU A 196 -10.05 -0.34 -25.89
C LEU A 196 -10.91 -1.26 -26.78
N ASN A 197 -11.96 -1.87 -26.20
CA ASN A 197 -12.78 -2.90 -26.85
C ASN A 197 -11.95 -4.10 -27.37
N LEU A 198 -10.87 -4.42 -26.67
CA LEU A 198 -9.97 -5.53 -26.99
C LEU A 198 -10.31 -6.75 -26.15
N SER A 199 -10.34 -7.93 -26.78
CA SER A 199 -10.52 -9.23 -26.11
C SER A 199 -9.18 -9.94 -25.85
N VAL A 200 -8.08 -9.20 -25.86
CA VAL A 200 -6.73 -9.74 -25.67
C VAL A 200 -6.54 -10.07 -24.18
N PRO A 201 -5.99 -11.26 -23.85
CA PRO A 201 -5.69 -11.59 -22.46
C PRO A 201 -4.58 -10.68 -21.91
N TRP A 202 -4.69 -10.40 -20.62
CA TRP A 202 -3.68 -9.66 -19.87
C TRP A 202 -2.69 -10.63 -19.23
N GLU A 203 -1.42 -10.26 -19.17
CA GLU A 203 -0.37 -11.02 -18.51
C GLU A 203 -0.18 -10.48 -17.09
N ALA A 204 -0.39 -11.33 -16.09
CA ALA A 204 -0.13 -10.99 -14.69
C ALA A 204 1.33 -11.27 -14.30
N GLU A 205 1.92 -10.38 -13.51
CA GLU A 205 3.24 -10.58 -12.91
C GLU A 205 3.21 -11.46 -11.65
N VAL A 206 2.02 -11.66 -11.07
CA VAL A 206 1.81 -12.47 -9.87
C VAL A 206 1.11 -13.78 -10.19
N ASP A 207 1.40 -14.82 -9.41
CA ASP A 207 0.80 -16.15 -9.60
C ASP A 207 -0.72 -16.12 -9.36
N ASN A 208 -1.19 -15.42 -8.32
CA ASN A 208 -2.61 -15.34 -8.00
C ASN A 208 -2.99 -13.90 -7.72
N LEU A 209 -3.88 -13.35 -8.55
CA LEU A 209 -4.49 -12.07 -8.27
C LEU A 209 -5.41 -12.18 -7.06
N TRP A 210 -5.20 -11.33 -6.07
CA TRP A 210 -6.14 -11.22 -4.96
C TRP A 210 -7.48 -10.68 -5.46
N PRO A 211 -8.59 -11.40 -5.17
CA PRO A 211 -9.90 -10.90 -5.48
C PRO A 211 -10.18 -9.64 -4.65
N CYS A 212 -11.05 -8.79 -5.18
CA CYS A 212 -11.59 -7.69 -4.39
C CYS A 212 -12.36 -8.25 -3.20
N SER A 213 -11.82 -8.05 -1.99
CA SER A 213 -12.49 -8.41 -0.74
C SER A 213 -13.89 -7.79 -0.73
N GLY A 214 -14.90 -8.62 -0.48
CA GLY A 214 -16.27 -8.14 -0.31
C GLY A 214 -16.35 -7.26 0.94
N ASN A 215 -16.83 -6.02 0.77
CA ASN A 215 -16.95 -4.97 1.80
C ASN A 215 -15.62 -4.64 2.52
N VAL A 216 -15.00 -3.54 2.10
CA VAL A 216 -13.83 -2.93 2.74
C VAL A 216 -14.28 -1.65 3.44
N GLN A 217 -13.77 -1.40 4.65
CA GLN A 217 -14.00 -0.15 5.38
C GLN A 217 -12.72 0.70 5.41
N PRO A 218 -12.83 2.04 5.54
CA PRO A 218 -11.65 2.89 5.68
C PRO A 218 -10.88 2.56 6.96
N GLY A 219 -9.56 2.40 6.83
CA GLY A 219 -8.65 2.16 7.95
C GLY A 219 -7.39 1.41 7.52
N SER A 220 -6.45 1.19 8.43
CA SER A 220 -5.22 0.45 8.17
C SER A 220 -5.27 -0.96 8.76
N TYR A 221 -5.07 -1.97 7.90
CA TYR A 221 -5.04 -3.37 8.27
C TYR A 221 -3.62 -3.88 8.53
N PHE A 222 -3.48 -4.59 9.65
CA PHE A 222 -2.24 -5.23 10.08
C PHE A 222 -2.44 -6.74 10.15
N SER A 223 -1.62 -7.48 9.40
CA SER A 223 -1.67 -8.94 9.28
C SER A 223 -1.09 -9.70 10.48
N GLY A 224 -0.30 -9.04 11.34
CA GLY A 224 0.46 -9.68 12.41
C GLY A 224 1.85 -10.17 12.01
N THR A 225 2.42 -9.69 10.90
CA THR A 225 3.75 -10.12 10.42
C THR A 225 4.72 -8.97 10.13
N GLY A 226 4.39 -7.74 10.53
CA GLY A 226 5.23 -6.59 10.24
C GLY A 226 4.87 -5.34 11.03
N PHE A 227 5.67 -4.30 10.86
CA PHE A 227 5.51 -3.00 11.50
C PHE A 227 5.77 -1.87 10.49
N SER A 228 5.30 -0.69 10.82
CA SER A 228 5.63 0.57 10.16
C SER A 228 6.39 1.45 11.15
N TYR A 229 7.38 2.19 10.69
CA TYR A 229 8.05 3.16 11.56
C TYR A 229 8.27 4.51 10.88
N PHE A 230 8.29 5.54 11.72
CA PHE A 230 8.44 6.94 11.40
C PHE A 230 9.57 7.54 12.23
N SER A 231 10.22 8.57 11.70
CA SER A 231 11.11 9.39 12.51
C SER A 231 10.26 10.30 13.38
N ALA A 232 10.44 10.27 14.69
CA ALA A 232 9.61 11.12 15.56
C ALA A 232 9.89 12.62 15.35
N SER A 233 11.03 12.97 14.73
CA SER A 233 11.36 14.31 14.25
C SER A 233 10.39 14.85 13.18
N ASP A 234 9.68 13.97 12.45
CA ASP A 234 8.66 14.37 11.46
C ASP A 234 7.43 15.01 12.12
N PHE A 235 7.29 14.85 13.45
CA PHE A 235 6.19 15.37 14.26
C PHE A 235 6.72 16.36 15.31
N PRO A 236 6.89 17.66 14.97
CA PRO A 236 7.45 18.66 15.87
C PRO A 236 6.55 18.88 17.08
N VAL A 237 7.11 18.96 18.29
CA VAL A 237 6.34 19.16 19.53
C VAL A 237 5.64 20.53 19.52
N ALA A 238 4.31 20.54 19.46
CA ALA A 238 3.49 21.72 19.70
C ALA A 238 3.10 21.82 21.19
N ASP A 239 3.04 23.03 21.75
CA ASP A 239 2.50 23.32 23.09
C ASP A 239 3.04 22.43 24.23
N ASP A 240 4.33 22.08 24.19
CA ASP A 240 5.02 21.22 25.17
C ASP A 240 4.39 19.82 25.39
N ALA A 241 3.52 19.38 24.46
CA ALA A 241 2.89 18.08 24.52
C ALA A 241 2.65 17.46 23.14
N VAL A 242 2.90 16.15 23.00
CA VAL A 242 2.58 15.41 21.78
C VAL A 242 1.34 14.56 22.01
N ARG A 243 0.30 14.77 21.21
CA ARG A 243 -0.93 13.99 21.26
C ARG A 243 -0.98 12.98 20.11
N VAL A 244 -1.16 11.71 20.45
CA VAL A 244 -1.35 10.61 19.49
C VAL A 244 -2.69 9.96 19.77
N GLU A 245 -3.55 9.85 18.78
CA GLU A 245 -4.90 9.30 18.91
C GLU A 245 -5.11 8.12 17.95
N PHE A 246 -5.74 7.07 18.46
CA PHE A 246 -6.10 5.87 17.70
C PHE A 246 -7.60 5.64 17.81
N TRP A 247 -8.23 5.34 16.68
CA TRP A 247 -9.62 4.90 16.59
C TRP A 247 -9.68 3.47 16.08
N GLY A 248 -10.57 2.68 16.65
CA GLY A 248 -10.85 1.34 16.16
C GLY A 248 -11.50 0.45 17.21
N ASN A 249 -11.79 -0.77 16.80
CA ASN A 249 -12.28 -1.81 17.69
C ASN A 249 -11.11 -2.62 18.26
N PHE A 250 -10.55 -2.13 19.37
CA PHE A 250 -9.43 -2.74 20.05
C PHE A 250 -9.75 -4.14 20.61
N SER A 251 -11.03 -4.48 20.85
CA SER A 251 -11.42 -5.84 21.30
C SER A 251 -11.15 -6.91 20.26
N LYS A 252 -10.99 -6.53 18.98
CA LYS A 252 -10.62 -7.42 17.87
C LYS A 252 -9.13 -7.36 17.53
N MET A 253 -8.33 -6.66 18.34
CA MET A 253 -6.90 -6.47 18.10
C MET A 253 -6.06 -7.30 19.05
N ASP A 254 -4.97 -7.86 18.53
CA ASP A 254 -3.97 -8.57 19.34
C ASP A 254 -2.57 -8.13 18.90
N GLY A 255 -1.76 -7.66 19.85
CA GLY A 255 -0.39 -7.21 19.62
C GLY A 255 -0.13 -5.74 19.88
N THR A 256 1.05 -5.27 19.48
CA THR A 256 1.56 -3.93 19.79
C THR A 256 1.01 -2.89 18.81
N ILE A 257 0.18 -1.96 19.30
CA ILE A 257 -0.39 -0.87 18.50
C ILE A 257 0.69 0.18 18.20
N MET A 258 1.40 0.62 19.24
CA MET A 258 2.38 1.70 19.16
C MET A 258 3.60 1.35 20.00
N SER A 259 4.78 1.63 19.49
CA SER A 259 6.01 1.62 20.29
C SER A 259 6.84 2.87 20.00
N LEU A 260 7.47 3.42 21.04
CA LEU A 260 8.38 4.55 20.92
C LEU A 260 9.76 4.11 21.42
N MET A 261 10.79 4.35 20.63
CA MET A 261 12.18 4.08 21.00
C MET A 261 12.97 5.36 21.17
N ALA A 262 13.83 5.37 22.18
CA ALA A 262 14.85 6.38 22.38
C ALA A 262 16.03 6.21 21.40
N PRO A 263 16.85 7.25 21.21
CA PRO A 263 18.17 7.11 20.62
C PRO A 263 18.97 6.01 21.31
N GLY A 264 19.51 5.06 20.55
CA GLY A 264 20.20 3.88 21.09
C GLY A 264 19.34 2.62 21.24
N ASN A 265 18.17 2.55 20.58
CA ASN A 265 17.27 1.40 20.50
C ASN A 265 16.67 0.96 21.84
N LYS A 266 16.63 1.84 22.84
CA LYS A 266 15.98 1.52 24.10
C LYS A 266 14.47 1.74 23.98
N LEU A 267 13.67 0.71 24.26
CA LEU A 267 12.20 0.83 24.26
C LEU A 267 11.78 1.82 25.35
N MET A 268 11.06 2.89 24.99
CA MET A 268 10.58 3.89 25.95
C MET A 268 9.15 3.63 26.41
N PHE A 269 8.29 3.31 25.44
CA PHE A 269 6.86 3.18 25.60
C PHE A 269 6.36 2.09 24.65
N SER A 270 5.49 1.22 25.14
CA SER A 270 4.72 0.30 24.31
C SER A 270 3.25 0.33 24.69
N LEU A 271 2.39 0.27 23.68
CA LEU A 271 0.95 0.15 23.81
C LEU A 271 0.53 -1.17 23.18
N VAL A 272 0.07 -2.12 24.00
CA VAL A 272 -0.21 -3.51 23.57
C VAL A 272 -1.67 -3.84 23.83
N ALA A 273 -2.40 -4.22 22.79
CA ALA A 273 -3.76 -4.73 22.91
C ALA A 273 -3.77 -6.25 23.04
N ASN A 274 -4.59 -6.78 23.94
CA ASN A 274 -4.84 -8.20 24.08
C ASN A 274 -6.35 -8.47 24.01
N SER A 275 -6.80 -8.98 22.86
CA SER A 275 -8.21 -9.34 22.64
C SER A 275 -8.71 -10.49 23.52
N LYS A 276 -7.84 -11.36 24.04
CA LYS A 276 -8.26 -12.50 24.89
C LYS A 276 -8.62 -12.04 26.30
N GLU A 277 -7.77 -11.19 26.87
CA GLU A 277 -7.98 -10.64 28.22
C GLU A 277 -8.90 -9.41 28.20
N GLN A 278 -9.20 -8.85 27.02
CA GLN A 278 -9.93 -7.58 26.85
C GLN A 278 -9.24 -6.42 27.59
N GLU A 279 -7.90 -6.43 27.60
CA GLU A 279 -7.05 -5.45 28.27
C GLU A 279 -6.03 -4.80 27.34
N LEU A 280 -5.90 -3.48 27.45
CA LEU A 280 -4.84 -2.70 26.84
C LEU A 280 -3.75 -2.47 27.89
N THR A 281 -2.55 -2.99 27.63
CA THR A 281 -1.38 -2.86 28.50
C THR A 281 -0.47 -1.75 28.01
N VAL A 282 0.06 -0.98 28.96
CA VAL A 282 1.03 0.09 28.71
C VAL A 282 2.32 -0.25 29.44
N GLU A 283 3.45 -0.33 28.73
CA GLU A 283 4.76 -0.65 29.34
C GLU A 283 5.76 0.49 29.12
N PHE A 284 6.68 0.66 30.09
CA PHE A 284 7.66 1.75 30.12
C PHE A 284 9.07 1.25 30.50
N ALA A 285 10.10 1.90 29.95
CA ALA A 285 11.52 1.53 30.13
C ALA A 285 12.05 1.63 31.56
N ASN A 286 11.50 2.52 32.39
CA ASN A 286 12.11 2.91 33.67
C ASN A 286 11.71 2.01 34.85
N GLY A 287 11.46 0.71 34.60
CA GLY A 287 11.31 -0.31 35.65
C GLY A 287 10.02 -0.22 36.49
N GLY A 288 9.21 0.82 36.30
CA GLY A 288 7.82 0.85 36.74
C GLY A 288 6.94 0.25 35.66
N ALA A 289 6.77 -1.06 35.67
CA ALA A 289 5.59 -1.67 35.05
C ALA A 289 4.37 -1.19 35.85
N VAL A 290 3.92 0.05 35.61
CA VAL A 290 2.52 0.37 35.84
C VAL A 290 1.79 -0.29 34.69
N GLY A 291 1.63 -1.62 34.80
CA GLY A 291 0.72 -2.40 34.00
C GLY A 291 -0.70 -1.93 34.31
N ALA A 292 -1.01 -0.71 33.89
CA ALA A 292 -2.37 -0.22 33.84
C ALA A 292 -3.03 -1.03 32.74
N SER A 293 -3.51 -2.22 33.10
CA SER A 293 -4.44 -2.98 32.30
C SER A 293 -5.73 -2.18 32.23
N LEU A 294 -6.01 -1.62 31.06
CA LEU A 294 -7.21 -0.83 30.81
C LEU A 294 -8.22 -1.72 30.08
N SER A 295 -9.42 -1.86 30.63
CA SER A 295 -10.52 -2.57 29.93
C SER A 295 -10.81 -1.92 28.58
N ILE A 296 -10.92 -2.73 27.52
CA ILE A 296 -10.99 -2.33 26.10
C ILE A 296 -12.40 -1.81 25.65
N ASP A 297 -13.29 -1.41 26.56
CA ASP A 297 -14.63 -0.93 26.18
C ASP A 297 -14.64 0.54 25.66
N PHE A 298 -13.82 0.85 24.66
CA PHE A 298 -13.75 2.18 24.05
C PHE A 298 -13.43 2.09 22.56
N LYS A 299 -13.84 3.12 21.81
CA LYS A 299 -13.58 3.22 20.36
C LYS A 299 -12.38 4.11 20.04
N ARG A 300 -11.96 4.95 20.99
CA ARG A 300 -10.84 5.88 20.83
C ARG A 300 -9.97 5.93 22.07
N VAL A 301 -8.66 5.88 21.84
CA VAL A 301 -7.63 6.13 22.85
C VAL A 301 -6.73 7.26 22.39
N ALA A 302 -6.49 8.23 23.26
CA ALA A 302 -5.56 9.33 23.05
C ALA A 302 -4.45 9.25 24.09
N VAL A 303 -3.20 9.21 23.63
CA VAL A 303 -2.00 9.23 24.45
C VAL A 303 -1.36 10.60 24.30
N ILE A 304 -1.25 11.33 25.40
CA ILE A 304 -0.67 12.68 25.45
C ILE A 304 0.63 12.59 26.23
N PHE A 305 1.73 12.83 25.54
CA PHE A 305 3.07 12.89 26.10
C PHE A 305 3.32 14.34 26.52
N HIS A 306 3.51 14.61 27.82
CA HIS A 306 4.00 15.89 28.34
C HIS A 306 5.49 15.79 28.69
N ALA A 307 6.12 16.90 29.12
CA ALA A 307 7.52 16.91 29.52
C ALA A 307 7.87 15.85 30.59
N ASP A 308 7.01 15.74 31.61
CA ASP A 308 7.24 14.92 32.82
C ASP A 308 6.09 13.96 33.15
N SER A 309 5.02 13.96 32.36
CA SER A 309 3.85 13.10 32.58
C SER A 309 3.29 12.58 31.26
N LEU A 310 2.48 11.53 31.35
CA LEU A 310 1.73 10.98 30.24
C LEU A 310 0.28 10.81 30.66
N GLU A 311 -0.63 11.30 29.82
CA GLU A 311 -2.07 11.16 30.02
C GLU A 311 -2.66 10.25 28.95
N ILE A 312 -3.42 9.25 29.39
CA ILE A 312 -4.19 8.38 28.52
C ILE A 312 -5.66 8.72 28.68
N HIS A 313 -6.27 9.23 27.63
CA HIS A 313 -7.69 9.52 27.56
C HIS A 313 -8.41 8.45 26.74
N ARG A 314 -9.42 7.83 27.36
CA ARG A 314 -10.30 6.85 26.72
C ARG A 314 -11.65 7.48 26.42
N TYR A 315 -12.18 7.22 25.24
CA TYR A 315 -13.46 7.76 24.81
C TYR A 315 -14.36 6.62 24.30
N THR A 316 -15.51 6.49 24.96
CA THR A 316 -16.59 5.60 24.51
C THR A 316 -17.41 6.33 23.42
N ALA A 317 -18.37 5.63 22.81
CA ALA A 317 -19.22 6.25 21.78
C ALA A 317 -20.09 7.40 22.33
N GLU A 318 -20.30 7.48 23.65
CA GLU A 318 -21.28 8.37 24.28
C GLU A 318 -20.66 9.38 25.26
N SER A 319 -19.41 9.20 25.72
CA SER A 319 -18.76 10.13 26.66
C SER A 319 -17.22 10.02 26.70
N ARG A 320 -16.57 11.00 27.34
CA ARG A 320 -15.17 10.88 27.78
C ARG A 320 -15.17 9.85 28.93
N GLY A 321 -14.68 8.65 28.65
CA GLY A 321 -14.77 7.51 29.56
C GLY A 321 -13.92 7.74 30.80
N GLY A 322 -12.61 7.53 30.69
CA GLY A 322 -11.69 7.66 31.82
C GLY A 322 -10.33 8.21 31.43
N THR A 323 -9.76 9.04 32.29
CA THR A 323 -8.38 9.53 32.22
C THR A 323 -7.51 8.70 33.13
N SER A 324 -6.32 8.32 32.65
CA SER A 324 -5.29 7.68 33.45
C SER A 324 -3.99 8.43 33.25
N THR A 325 -3.48 9.02 34.32
CA THR A 325 -2.25 9.82 34.31
C THR A 325 -1.12 9.01 34.92
N VAL A 326 -0.01 8.93 34.20
CA VAL A 326 1.22 8.28 34.66
C VAL A 326 2.28 9.36 34.76
N SER A 327 2.85 9.55 35.95
CA SER A 327 4.00 10.44 36.13
C SER A 327 5.26 9.69 35.67
N LEU A 328 6.08 10.33 34.83
CA LEU A 328 7.34 9.76 34.35
C LEU A 328 8.54 10.53 34.92
N ALA A 329 9.72 9.93 34.83
CA ALA A 329 10.97 10.64 35.06
C ALA A 329 11.21 11.67 33.94
N SER A 330 11.85 12.78 34.29
CA SER A 330 12.12 13.91 33.40
C SER A 330 12.83 13.52 32.10
N HIS A 331 12.62 14.32 31.04
CA HIS A 331 13.27 14.25 29.70
C HIS A 331 12.53 13.49 28.58
N LEU A 332 11.21 13.29 28.68
CA LEU A 332 10.42 12.61 27.63
C LEU A 332 10.46 13.34 26.27
N MET A 333 10.46 14.67 26.30
CA MET A 333 10.42 15.50 25.08
C MET A 333 11.73 15.47 24.28
N THR A 334 12.87 15.40 24.95
CA THR A 334 14.17 15.26 24.29
C THR A 334 14.26 13.92 23.58
N LEU A 335 13.79 12.86 24.25
CA LEU A 335 13.79 11.51 23.70
C LEU A 335 12.76 11.33 22.57
N TRP A 336 11.64 12.05 22.59
CA TRP A 336 10.70 12.10 21.46
C TRP A 336 11.38 12.68 20.21
N ARG A 337 12.05 13.84 20.32
CA ARG A 337 12.62 14.54 19.16
C ARG A 337 13.63 13.71 18.37
N GLU A 338 14.37 12.84 19.04
CA GLU A 338 15.42 12.01 18.47
C GLU A 338 15.00 10.53 18.34
N GLY A 339 13.75 10.22 18.69
CA GLY A 339 13.24 8.86 18.75
C GLY A 339 12.67 8.32 17.44
N ARG A 340 12.26 7.05 17.48
CA ARG A 340 11.53 6.39 16.39
C ARG A 340 10.18 5.91 16.87
N LEU A 341 9.14 6.25 16.12
CA LEU A 341 7.76 5.84 16.37
C LEU A 341 7.43 4.65 15.48
N ALA A 342 7.10 3.50 16.07
CA ALA A 342 6.56 2.36 15.34
C ALA A 342 5.07 2.17 15.60
N ILE A 343 4.38 1.71 14.56
CA ILE A 343 2.97 1.30 14.59
C ILE A 343 2.87 -0.13 14.06
N GLY A 344 2.14 -0.97 14.79
CA GLY A 344 1.86 -2.35 14.41
C GLY A 344 2.91 -3.38 14.86
N GLY A 345 3.93 -2.97 15.62
CA GLY A 345 4.90 -3.92 16.18
C GLY A 345 5.83 -3.28 17.21
N LEU A 346 6.51 -4.16 17.95
CA LEU A 346 7.56 -3.77 18.89
C LEU A 346 8.89 -3.68 18.14
N LEU A 347 9.54 -2.53 18.19
CA LEU A 347 10.92 -2.38 17.74
C LEU A 347 11.84 -2.94 18.84
N GLY A 348 12.60 -3.99 18.53
CA GLY A 348 13.51 -4.64 19.48
C GLY A 348 14.89 -3.98 19.57
N GLU A 349 15.59 -4.24 20.68
CA GLU A 349 16.92 -3.66 20.97
C GLU A 349 18.08 -4.34 20.21
N ALA A 350 17.84 -5.45 19.50
CA ALA A 350 18.84 -6.18 18.71
C ALA A 350 18.23 -6.87 17.48
N GLU A 351 19.05 -7.18 16.46
CA GLU A 351 18.65 -7.85 15.20
C GLU A 351 17.90 -9.18 15.42
N ASP A 352 18.05 -9.81 16.59
CA ASP A 352 17.38 -11.07 16.96
C ASP A 352 16.04 -10.90 17.71
N ASN A 353 15.67 -9.66 18.08
CA ASN A 353 14.41 -9.31 18.77
C ASN A 353 13.51 -8.42 17.90
N VAL A 354 13.62 -8.51 16.58
CA VAL A 354 12.64 -7.91 15.68
C VAL A 354 11.29 -8.61 15.88
N GLY A 355 10.38 -7.97 16.61
CA GLY A 355 8.94 -8.22 16.46
C GLY A 355 8.35 -9.41 17.22
N SER A 356 8.51 -9.47 18.54
CA SER A 356 7.54 -10.21 19.35
C SER A 356 6.27 -9.36 19.52
N LYS A 357 5.09 -9.90 19.18
CA LYS A 357 3.75 -9.27 19.27
C LYS A 357 3.45 -8.20 18.20
N PHE A 358 3.49 -8.58 16.92
CA PHE A 358 2.93 -7.76 15.84
C PHE A 358 1.41 -7.59 16.02
N LEU A 359 0.91 -6.42 15.63
CA LEU A 359 -0.52 -6.14 15.65
C LEU A 359 -1.22 -6.96 14.57
N ARG A 360 -2.27 -7.65 14.99
CA ARG A 360 -3.28 -8.24 14.12
C ARG A 360 -4.59 -7.50 14.34
N GLY A 361 -5.08 -6.79 13.34
CA GLY A 361 -6.32 -6.03 13.43
C GLY A 361 -6.41 -4.83 12.49
N CYS A 362 -7.47 -4.04 12.66
CA CYS A 362 -7.86 -2.93 11.78
C CYS A 362 -7.96 -1.62 12.58
N LEU A 363 -7.03 -0.68 12.38
CA LEU A 363 -7.12 0.67 12.95
C LEU A 363 -7.93 1.56 12.01
N GLU A 364 -9.00 2.19 12.49
CA GLU A 364 -9.87 3.03 11.64
C GLU A 364 -9.21 4.37 11.28
N ARG A 365 -8.56 5.00 12.26
CA ARG A 365 -7.87 6.28 12.08
C ARG A 365 -6.72 6.41 13.07
N ILE A 366 -5.65 7.05 12.63
CA ILE A 366 -4.48 7.39 13.46
C ILE A 366 -4.22 8.88 13.26
N GLN A 367 -4.14 9.63 14.36
CA GLN A 367 -3.94 11.08 14.31
C GLN A 367 -2.80 11.48 15.24
N ILE A 368 -1.86 12.26 14.73
CA ILE A 368 -0.75 12.82 15.52
C ILE A 368 -0.89 14.34 15.48
N GLN A 369 -1.02 14.96 16.65
CA GLN A 369 -1.16 16.42 16.82
C GLN A 369 -2.27 17.05 15.97
N GLY A 370 -3.39 16.33 15.81
CA GLY A 370 -4.50 16.83 15.02
C GLY A 370 -4.37 16.60 13.51
N LYS A 371 -3.28 16.01 13.02
CA LYS A 371 -3.12 15.60 11.61
C LYS A 371 -3.28 14.10 11.45
N ASP A 372 -4.07 13.68 10.46
CA ASP A 372 -4.21 12.26 10.10
C ASP A 372 -2.85 11.72 9.63
N LEU A 373 -2.43 10.60 10.19
CA LEU A 373 -1.17 9.95 9.88
C LEU A 373 -1.36 9.04 8.67
N ASP A 374 -0.62 9.34 7.61
CA ASP A 374 -0.58 8.49 6.42
C ASP A 374 0.56 7.47 6.54
N LEU A 375 0.21 6.18 6.57
CA LEU A 375 1.17 5.09 6.67
C LEU A 375 2.01 4.92 5.39
N ASP A 376 1.61 5.54 4.27
CA ASP A 376 2.41 5.53 3.04
C ASP A 376 3.69 6.34 3.16
N THR A 377 3.70 7.37 4.02
CA THR A 377 4.91 8.16 4.31
C THR A 377 5.93 7.44 5.20
N SER A 378 5.61 6.21 5.64
CA SER A 378 6.43 5.44 6.57
C SER A 378 7.30 4.40 5.89
N VAL A 379 8.39 4.01 6.55
CA VAL A 379 9.06 2.76 6.18
C VAL A 379 8.23 1.61 6.77
N ARG A 380 7.42 0.97 5.91
CA ARG A 380 6.52 -0.12 6.31
C ARG A 380 6.91 -1.48 5.76
N HIS A 381 6.59 -2.49 6.54
CA HIS A 381 6.54 -3.86 6.06
C HIS A 381 5.40 -4.04 5.06
N LYS A 382 5.62 -4.89 4.05
CA LYS A 382 4.72 -5.08 2.90
C LYS A 382 3.37 -5.69 3.28
N SER A 383 3.26 -6.29 4.46
CA SER A 383 2.06 -6.94 4.97
C SER A 383 1.04 -5.99 5.60
N ILE A 384 1.36 -4.69 5.70
CA ILE A 384 0.46 -3.65 6.19
C ILE A 384 -0.26 -3.04 4.99
N ILE A 385 -1.59 -3.10 5.02
CA ILE A 385 -2.46 -2.49 4.01
C ILE A 385 -3.02 -1.18 4.58
N PRO A 386 -2.52 -0.02 4.15
CA PRO A 386 -3.05 1.27 4.56
C PRO A 386 -4.38 1.54 3.87
N HIS A 387 -5.17 2.44 4.47
CA HIS A 387 -6.45 2.98 3.97
C HIS A 387 -7.60 1.97 3.76
N SER A 388 -7.32 0.67 3.64
CA SER A 388 -8.28 -0.41 3.49
C SER A 388 -8.22 -1.44 4.63
N CYS A 389 -9.36 -1.64 5.30
CA CYS A 389 -9.58 -2.69 6.28
C CYS A 389 -10.61 -3.72 5.78
N PRO A 390 -10.27 -5.01 5.66
CA PRO A 390 -11.26 -6.05 5.38
C PRO A 390 -12.21 -6.21 6.57
N LEU A 391 -13.51 -6.39 6.30
CA LEU A 391 -14.57 -6.54 7.30
C LEU A 391 -14.72 -7.98 7.83
#